data_AF-A0A8T2URT5-F1
#
_entry.id   AF-A0A8T2URT5-F1
#
_cell.length_a   1.000
_cell.length_b   1.000
_cell.length_c   1.000
_cell.angle_alpha   90.00
_cell.angle_beta   90.00
_cell.angle_gamma   90.00
#
_symmetry.space_group_name_H-M   'P 1'
#
loop_
_entity.id
_entity.type
_entity.pdbx_description
1 polymer ?
#
loop_
_entity_poly.entity_id
_entity_poly.type
_entity_poly.pdbx_seq_one_letter_code
_entity_poly.pdbx_strand_id
1 'polypeptide(L)'
;MEANVDRFILHSDSIKQGRTKPVRMVDFPGHMKLRAKLDEFLIQAGGIIFLVDAADFMPNVRSVAEYLYDILSKALIVKYKIPVLIVANKMDKVTAHSIDFIRKQLEKEIDKLCVTRTGISDADMTSEVLIRKEGEPFKFTHCLNKVTVTEASVTTAQLADVYQFIREQIGS
;
A
#
# COMPACT_ATOMS: atom_id res chain seq x y z
N MET A 1 10.32 10.57 16.52
CA MET A 1 9.91 9.20 16.14
C MET A 1 10.78 8.78 14.97
N GLU A 2 11.63 7.80 15.20
CA GLU A 2 12.44 7.17 14.15
C GLU A 2 11.64 6.05 13.49
N ALA A 3 11.97 5.69 12.25
CA ALA A 3 11.37 4.53 11.61
C ALA A 3 11.91 3.25 12.27
N ASN A 4 11.03 2.31 12.59
CA ASN A 4 11.44 1.02 13.14
C ASN A 4 11.93 0.15 11.98
N VAL A 5 13.24 -0.03 11.90
CA VAL A 5 13.87 -0.87 10.87
C VAL A 5 14.26 -2.19 11.52
N ASP A 6 13.70 -3.28 11.00
CA ASP A 6 14.12 -4.62 11.39
C ASP A 6 14.54 -5.44 10.17
N ARG A 7 15.45 -6.38 10.38
CA ARG A 7 15.90 -7.33 9.36
C ARG A 7 15.64 -8.73 9.86
N PHE A 8 14.75 -9.43 9.16
CA PHE A 8 14.47 -10.82 9.49
C PHE A 8 14.65 -11.71 8.26
N ILE A 9 15.03 -12.96 8.55
CA ILE A 9 15.06 -14.01 7.56
C ILE A 9 13.67 -14.65 7.58
N LEU A 10 13.01 -14.66 6.44
CA LEU A 10 11.70 -15.28 6.28
C LEU A 10 11.89 -16.80 6.21
N HIS A 11 11.93 -17.45 7.37
CA HIS A 11 12.02 -18.90 7.48
C HIS A 11 10.67 -19.55 7.13
N SER A 12 10.70 -20.63 6.35
CA SER A 12 9.54 -21.50 6.17
C SER A 12 10.00 -22.94 5.93
N ASP A 13 9.16 -23.91 6.27
CA ASP A 13 9.38 -25.36 6.17
C ASP A 13 9.59 -25.91 4.74
N SER A 14 9.80 -25.04 3.75
CA SER A 14 9.96 -25.40 2.34
C SER A 14 11.19 -24.72 1.70
N ILE A 15 12.30 -24.64 2.43
CA ILE A 15 13.57 -24.20 1.83
C ILE A 15 14.12 -25.35 0.97
N LYS A 16 13.84 -25.29 -0.34
CA LYS A 16 14.76 -25.86 -1.31
C LYS A 16 16.09 -25.11 -1.17
N GLN A 17 17.14 -25.86 -0.89
CA GLN A 17 18.52 -25.42 -0.70
C GLN A 17 18.96 -24.29 -1.64
N GLY A 18 18.83 -23.05 -1.18
CA GLY A 18 19.22 -21.85 -1.90
C GLY A 18 19.20 -20.65 -0.96
N ARG A 19 20.26 -19.83 -1.00
CA ARG A 19 20.55 -18.69 -0.11
C ARG A 19 19.28 -17.92 0.30
N THR A 20 18.92 -17.98 1.58
CA THR A 20 17.90 -17.13 2.19
C THR A 20 18.39 -15.67 2.18
N LYS A 21 17.84 -14.85 1.29
CA LYS A 21 18.11 -13.40 1.30
C LYS A 21 17.40 -12.77 2.51
N PRO A 22 18.10 -12.00 3.36
CA PRO A 22 17.48 -11.31 4.49
C PRO A 22 16.53 -10.22 3.97
N VAL A 23 15.33 -10.14 4.55
CA VAL A 23 14.33 -9.11 4.23
C VAL A 23 14.53 -7.95 5.18
N ARG A 24 14.61 -6.73 4.64
CA ARG A 24 14.58 -5.52 5.44
C ARG A 24 13.15 -4.98 5.45
N MET A 25 12.53 -4.98 6.62
CA MET A 25 11.22 -4.37 6.82
C MET A 25 11.39 -3.04 7.54
N VAL A 26 10.73 -2.01 7.03
CA VAL A 26 10.76 -0.67 7.59
C VAL A 26 9.34 -0.31 7.95
N ASP A 27 9.05 -0.26 9.24
CA ASP A 27 7.79 0.28 9.73
C ASP A 27 7.92 1.80 9.84
N PHE A 28 7.08 2.49 9.07
CA PHE A 28 7.13 3.93 8.92
C PHE A 28 5.97 4.58 9.67
N PRO A 29 6.23 5.46 10.66
CA PRO A 29 5.16 6.12 11.38
C PRO A 29 4.32 6.97 10.43
N GLY A 30 3.00 6.83 10.47
CA GLY A 30 2.06 7.54 9.57
C GLY A 30 2.01 9.08 9.73
N HIS A 31 2.88 9.67 10.55
CA HIS A 31 2.88 11.10 10.80
C HIS A 31 3.54 11.87 9.66
N MET A 32 2.83 12.87 9.11
CA MET A 32 3.21 13.64 7.92
C MET A 32 4.65 14.22 7.92
N LYS A 33 5.21 14.52 9.10
CA LYS A 33 6.57 15.10 9.24
C LYS A 33 7.69 14.16 8.84
N LEU A 34 7.45 12.86 8.79
CA LEU A 34 8.46 11.87 8.41
C LEU A 34 8.43 11.57 6.90
N ARG A 35 7.44 12.05 6.14
CA ARG A 35 7.28 11.76 4.70
C ARG A 35 8.51 12.09 3.85
N ALA A 36 9.34 13.05 4.26
CA ALA A 36 10.60 13.38 3.58
C ALA A 36 11.65 12.25 3.68
N LYS A 37 11.70 11.52 4.80
CA LYS A 37 12.59 10.36 4.95
C LYS A 37 12.06 9.13 4.21
N LEU A 38 10.76 9.08 3.92
CA LEU A 38 10.14 7.95 3.21
C LEU A 38 10.72 7.80 1.79
N ASP A 39 11.05 8.90 1.12
CA ASP A 39 11.57 8.88 -0.25
C ASP A 39 12.91 8.15 -0.36
N GLU A 40 13.78 8.26 0.65
CA GLU A 40 15.05 7.51 0.71
C GLU A 40 14.81 5.99 0.79
N PHE A 41 13.77 5.56 1.49
CA PHE A 41 13.40 4.15 1.60
C PHE A 41 12.68 3.65 0.35
N LEU A 42 11.85 4.49 -0.29
CA LEU A 42 11.10 4.13 -1.50
C LEU A 42 12.04 3.78 -2.67
N ILE A 43 13.19 4.45 -2.79
CA ILE A 43 14.19 4.13 -3.82
C ILE A 43 14.76 2.69 -3.66
N GLN A 44 14.79 2.17 -2.44
CA GLN A 44 15.29 0.83 -2.11
C GLN A 44 14.18 -0.19 -1.89
N ALA A 45 12.91 0.21 -1.96
CA ALA A 45 11.78 -0.63 -1.62
C ALA A 45 11.45 -1.58 -2.78
N GLY A 46 11.50 -2.89 -2.51
CA GLY A 46 11.00 -3.92 -3.44
C GLY A 46 9.48 -4.04 -3.44
N GLY A 47 8.79 -3.49 -2.43
CA GLY A 47 7.34 -3.50 -2.33
C GLY A 47 6.87 -2.67 -1.13
N ILE A 48 5.60 -2.28 -1.17
CA ILE A 48 4.93 -1.51 -0.11
C ILE A 48 3.78 -2.35 0.44
N ILE A 49 3.69 -2.46 1.76
CA ILE A 49 2.56 -3.06 2.45
C ILE A 49 1.79 -1.94 3.13
N PHE A 50 0.54 -1.73 2.70
CA PHE A 50 -0.35 -0.70 3.19
C PHE A 50 -1.42 -1.34 4.07
N LEU A 51 -1.30 -1.16 5.39
CA LEU A 51 -2.20 -1.77 6.37
C LEU A 51 -3.45 -0.90 6.57
N VAL A 52 -4.62 -1.52 6.45
CA VAL A 52 -5.93 -0.88 6.67
C VAL A 52 -6.65 -1.63 7.78
N ASP A 53 -7.29 -0.91 8.69
CA ASP A 53 -8.19 -1.51 9.68
C ASP A 53 -9.54 -1.80 9.03
N ALA A 54 -9.87 -3.07 8.82
CA ALA A 54 -11.13 -3.50 8.22
C ALA A 54 -12.33 -3.28 9.14
N ALA A 55 -12.12 -3.25 10.46
CA ALA A 55 -13.18 -3.14 11.46
C ALA A 55 -13.61 -1.69 11.72
N ASP A 56 -12.72 -0.73 11.45
CA ASP A 56 -12.98 0.72 11.61
C ASP A 56 -12.71 1.48 10.30
N PHE A 57 -13.06 0.85 9.18
CA PHE A 57 -12.75 1.37 7.85
C PHE A 57 -13.64 2.57 7.46
N MET A 58 -14.95 2.47 7.67
CA MET A 58 -15.92 3.48 7.23
C MET A 58 -15.68 4.91 7.75
N PRO A 59 -15.40 5.16 9.04
CA PRO A 59 -15.15 6.53 9.50
C PRO A 59 -13.79 7.07 9.01
N ASN A 60 -12.84 6.19 8.71
CA ASN A 60 -11.48 6.55 8.34
C ASN A 60 -11.22 6.50 6.82
N VAL A 61 -12.19 6.05 6.01
CA VAL A 61 -12.02 5.79 4.58
C VAL A 61 -11.42 6.96 3.82
N ARG A 62 -11.83 8.19 4.16
CA ARG A 62 -11.33 9.41 3.53
C ARG A 62 -9.84 9.62 3.81
N SER A 63 -9.45 9.59 5.08
CA SER A 63 -8.05 9.75 5.49
C SER A 63 -7.16 8.63 4.93
N VAL A 64 -7.67 7.40 4.88
CA VAL A 64 -6.97 6.25 4.30
C VAL A 64 -6.80 6.41 2.80
N ALA A 65 -7.86 6.84 2.09
CA ALA A 65 -7.82 7.08 0.64
C ALA A 65 -6.90 8.25 0.28
N GLU A 66 -6.90 9.34 1.05
CA GLU A 66 -5.96 10.46 0.88
C GLU A 66 -4.51 10.00 1.03
N TYR A 67 -4.22 9.19 2.06
CA TYR A 67 -2.87 8.68 2.25
C TYR A 67 -2.44 7.69 1.18
N LEU A 68 -3.34 6.80 0.76
CA LEU A 68 -3.08 5.86 -0.34
C LEU A 68 -2.88 6.60 -1.67
N TYR A 69 -3.65 7.67 -1.91
CA TYR A 69 -3.49 8.54 -3.07
C TYR A 69 -2.09 9.19 -3.08
N ASP A 70 -1.69 9.80 -1.96
CA ASP A 70 -0.36 10.43 -1.81
C ASP A 70 0.78 9.41 -2.05
N ILE A 71 0.58 8.13 -1.76
CA ILE A 71 1.55 7.07 -2.06
C ILE A 71 1.51 6.74 -3.55
N LEU A 72 0.35 6.44 -4.11
CA LEU A 72 0.23 6.01 -5.51
C LEU A 72 0.61 7.12 -6.51
N SER A 73 0.40 8.38 -6.17
CA SER A 73 0.74 9.55 -7.00
C SER A 73 2.23 9.90 -6.98
N LYS A 74 3.03 9.33 -6.07
CA LYS A 74 4.48 9.61 -6.00
C LYS A 74 5.20 9.13 -7.26
N ALA A 75 5.94 10.05 -7.88
CA ALA A 75 6.77 9.77 -9.05
C ALA A 75 7.76 8.61 -8.83
N LEU A 76 8.33 8.44 -7.63
CA LEU A 76 9.23 7.32 -7.31
C LEU A 76 8.54 5.97 -7.46
N ILE A 77 7.31 5.84 -6.96
CA ILE A 77 6.58 4.57 -6.97
C ILE A 77 6.24 4.18 -8.41
N VAL A 78 5.83 5.15 -9.22
CA VAL A 78 5.58 4.96 -10.65
C VAL A 78 6.87 4.66 -11.43
N LYS A 79 7.97 5.37 -11.14
CA LYS A 79 9.27 5.21 -11.81
C LYS A 79 9.86 3.82 -11.56
N TYR A 80 9.83 3.36 -10.32
CA TYR A 80 10.36 2.06 -9.91
C TYR A 80 9.33 0.93 -10.01
N LYS A 81 8.09 1.24 -10.43
CA LYS A 81 6.95 0.29 -10.53
C LYS A 81 6.76 -0.54 -9.26
N ILE A 82 6.89 0.11 -8.10
CA ILE A 82 6.92 -0.57 -6.81
C ILE A 82 5.54 -1.19 -6.56
N PRO A 83 5.45 -2.51 -6.36
CA PRO A 83 4.19 -3.17 -6.09
C PRO A 83 3.65 -2.77 -4.71
N VAL A 84 2.34 -2.59 -4.62
CA VAL A 84 1.64 -2.18 -3.40
C VAL A 84 0.63 -3.25 -3.00
N LEU A 85 0.79 -3.80 -1.80
CA LEU A 85 -0.17 -4.71 -1.18
C LEU A 85 -0.99 -3.96 -0.13
N ILE A 86 -2.29 -3.82 -0.36
CA ILE A 86 -3.24 -3.32 0.62
C ILE A 86 -3.69 -4.51 1.47
N VAL A 87 -3.47 -4.43 2.77
CA VAL A 87 -3.80 -5.50 3.72
C VAL A 87 -4.93 -5.02 4.62
N ALA A 88 -6.11 -5.59 4.45
CA ALA A 88 -7.26 -5.39 5.33
C ALA A 88 -7.07 -6.23 6.60
N ASN A 89 -6.63 -5.60 7.69
CA ASN A 89 -6.37 -6.21 8.99
C ASN A 89 -7.61 -6.20 9.89
N LYS A 90 -7.62 -7.03 10.94
CA LYS A 90 -8.70 -7.19 11.92
C LYS A 90 -9.98 -7.82 11.37
N MET A 91 -9.83 -8.70 10.37
CA MET A 91 -10.94 -9.47 9.79
C MET A 91 -11.62 -10.43 10.78
N ASP A 92 -11.02 -10.66 11.95
CA ASP A 92 -11.60 -11.42 13.06
C ASP A 92 -12.79 -10.73 13.73
N LYS A 93 -12.99 -9.43 13.51
CA LYS A 93 -14.11 -8.70 14.11
C LYS A 93 -15.37 -8.82 13.27
N VAL A 94 -16.51 -8.95 13.92
CA VAL A 94 -17.84 -8.99 13.26
C VAL A 94 -18.14 -7.71 12.48
N THR A 95 -17.54 -6.58 12.88
CA THR A 95 -17.65 -5.30 12.18
C THR A 95 -16.69 -5.15 10.99
N ALA A 96 -15.88 -6.18 10.68
CA ALA A 96 -14.95 -6.12 9.57
C ALA A 96 -15.68 -6.10 8.23
N HIS A 97 -15.27 -5.18 7.37
CA HIS A 97 -15.75 -5.12 6.00
C HIS A 97 -15.00 -6.11 5.10
N SER A 98 -15.70 -6.69 4.12
CA SER A 98 -15.07 -7.57 3.14
C SER A 98 -14.03 -6.82 2.29
N ILE A 99 -13.02 -7.57 1.80
CA ILE A 99 -11.97 -7.02 0.92
C ILE A 99 -12.56 -6.34 -0.33
N ASP A 100 -13.65 -6.88 -0.88
CA ASP A 100 -14.32 -6.30 -2.04
C ASP A 100 -14.99 -4.97 -1.71
N PHE A 101 -15.56 -4.85 -0.51
CA PHE A 101 -16.15 -3.60 -0.06
C PHE A 101 -15.06 -2.54 0.15
N ILE A 102 -13.98 -2.88 0.86
CA ILE A 102 -12.85 -1.97 1.10
C ILE A 102 -12.26 -1.50 -0.22
N ARG A 103 -11.99 -2.43 -1.15
CA ARG A 103 -11.48 -2.12 -2.48
C ARG A 103 -12.38 -1.12 -3.22
N LYS A 104 -13.68 -1.41 -3.33
CA LYS A 104 -14.64 -0.54 -4.03
C LYS A 104 -14.76 0.84 -3.40
N GLN A 105 -14.74 0.92 -2.07
CA GLN A 105 -14.82 2.20 -1.37
C GLN A 105 -13.55 3.03 -1.53
N LEU A 106 -12.37 2.40 -1.46
CA LEU A 106 -11.11 3.09 -1.74
C LEU A 106 -11.05 3.60 -3.18
N GLU A 107 -11.46 2.77 -4.15
CA GLU A 107 -11.53 3.20 -5.56
C GLU A 107 -12.45 4.40 -5.74
N LYS A 108 -13.64 4.36 -5.13
CA LYS A 108 -14.61 5.45 -5.19
C LYS A 108 -14.12 6.74 -4.52
N GLU A 109 -13.45 6.64 -3.38
CA GLU A 109 -12.97 7.82 -2.65
C GLU A 109 -11.74 8.44 -3.34
N ILE A 110 -10.83 7.61 -3.86
CA ILE A 110 -9.71 8.06 -4.69
C ILE A 110 -10.21 8.75 -5.96
N ASP A 111 -11.26 8.22 -6.60
CA ASP A 111 -11.88 8.83 -7.78
C ASP A 111 -12.35 10.27 -7.48
N LYS A 112 -13.04 10.47 -6.35
CA LYS A 112 -13.46 11.81 -5.90
C LYS A 112 -12.27 12.73 -5.62
N LEU A 113 -11.21 12.22 -4.99
CA LEU A 113 -9.99 12.98 -4.71
C LEU A 113 -9.31 13.41 -6.02
N CYS A 114 -9.25 12.53 -7.01
CA CYS A 114 -8.72 12.85 -8.34
C CYS A 114 -9.54 13.95 -9.02
N VAL A 115 -10.87 13.87 -9.01
CA VAL A 115 -11.75 14.92 -9.57
C VAL A 115 -11.56 16.25 -8.86
N THR A 116 -11.47 16.23 -7.53
CA THR A 116 -11.30 17.45 -6.72
C THR A 116 -9.94 18.10 -6.99
N ARG A 117 -8.85 17.33 -7.03
CA ARG A 117 -7.50 17.87 -7.25
C ARG A 117 -7.21 18.26 -8.70
N THR A 118 -7.80 17.57 -9.68
CA THR A 118 -7.69 17.98 -11.10
C THR A 118 -8.51 19.22 -11.44
N GLY A 119 -9.54 19.55 -10.63
CA GLY A 119 -10.27 20.80 -10.74
C GLY A 119 -9.57 22.00 -10.10
N ILE A 120 -8.54 21.77 -9.27
CA ILE A 120 -7.77 22.82 -8.57
C ILE A 120 -6.38 22.91 -9.21
N SER A 121 -6.31 23.61 -10.34
CA SER A 121 -5.15 24.28 -10.97
C SER A 121 -3.86 23.51 -11.31
N ASP A 122 -3.44 23.77 -12.56
CA ASP A 122 -2.10 23.73 -13.18
C ASP A 122 -0.95 24.44 -12.39
N ALA A 123 -1.14 24.84 -11.14
CA ALA A 123 -0.23 25.77 -10.45
C ALA A 123 0.74 25.12 -9.44
N ASP A 124 0.47 23.90 -8.93
CA ASP A 124 1.28 23.26 -7.88
C ASP A 124 1.73 21.81 -8.20
N MET A 125 1.62 21.39 -9.46
CA MET A 125 2.01 20.06 -9.92
C MET A 125 3.51 19.98 -10.22
N THR A 126 4.38 19.89 -9.21
CA THR A 126 5.80 19.56 -9.47
C THR A 126 6.18 18.11 -9.22
N SER A 127 5.29 17.21 -8.75
CA SER A 127 5.67 15.78 -8.55
C SER A 127 4.55 14.74 -8.48
N GLU A 128 3.26 15.12 -8.60
CA GLU A 128 2.15 14.16 -8.52
C GLU A 128 1.82 13.60 -9.91
N VAL A 129 1.95 12.29 -10.08
CA VAL A 129 1.60 11.59 -11.33
C VAL A 129 0.10 11.34 -11.36
N LEU A 130 -0.54 11.67 -12.48
CA LEU A 130 -1.94 11.32 -12.72
C LEU A 130 -2.09 9.79 -12.76
N ILE A 131 -2.75 9.23 -11.75
CA ILE A 131 -3.03 7.80 -11.62
C ILE A 131 -4.33 7.34 -12.26
N ARG A 132 -5.12 8.27 -12.83
CA ARG A 132 -6.40 7.97 -13.48
C ARG A 132 -6.28 8.01 -15.01
N LYS A 133 -7.12 7.22 -15.68
CA LYS A 133 -7.37 7.32 -17.11
C LYS A 133 -8.49 8.33 -17.35
N GLU A 134 -8.36 9.15 -18.39
CA GLU A 134 -9.33 10.19 -18.71
C GLU A 134 -10.69 9.57 -19.11
N GLY A 135 -11.78 10.01 -18.47
CA GLY A 135 -13.15 9.58 -18.78
C GLY A 135 -13.63 8.28 -18.14
N GLU A 136 -12.80 7.58 -17.36
CA GLU A 136 -13.18 6.35 -16.64
C GLU A 136 -13.02 6.49 -15.12
N PRO A 137 -13.88 5.85 -14.30
CA PRO A 137 -13.72 5.85 -12.85
C PRO A 137 -12.40 5.19 -12.46
N PHE A 138 -11.75 5.72 -11.41
CA PHE A 138 -10.51 5.16 -10.91
C PHE A 138 -10.66 3.68 -10.53
N LYS A 139 -9.71 2.86 -11.00
CA LYS A 139 -9.54 1.46 -10.61
C LYS A 139 -8.08 1.20 -10.35
N PHE A 140 -7.78 0.31 -9.41
CA PHE A 140 -6.40 -0.07 -9.12
C PHE A 140 -5.68 -0.70 -10.34
N THR A 141 -6.44 -1.28 -11.28
CA THR A 141 -5.91 -1.81 -12.54
C THR A 141 -5.40 -0.72 -13.50
N HIS A 142 -5.79 0.54 -13.30
CA HIS A 142 -5.31 1.66 -14.11
C HIS A 142 -3.92 2.16 -13.65
N CYS A 143 -3.50 1.79 -12.45
CA CYS A 143 -2.17 2.13 -11.96
C CYS A 143 -1.10 1.36 -12.74
N LEU A 144 0.02 2.04 -13.06
CA LEU A 144 1.18 1.40 -13.69
C LEU A 144 1.86 0.37 -12.77
N ASN A 145 1.58 0.45 -11.47
CA ASN A 145 2.15 -0.38 -10.43
C ASN A 145 1.19 -1.53 -10.11
N LYS A 146 1.72 -2.72 -9.76
CA LYS A 146 0.89 -3.85 -9.34
C LYS A 146 0.30 -3.53 -7.96
N VAL A 147 -1.00 -3.23 -7.91
CA VAL A 147 -1.75 -3.03 -6.66
C VAL A 147 -2.63 -4.24 -6.38
N THR A 148 -2.44 -4.89 -5.24
CA THR A 148 -3.21 -6.06 -4.81
C THR A 148 -3.84 -5.82 -3.44
N VAL A 149 -5.02 -6.38 -3.20
CA VAL A 149 -5.74 -6.29 -1.92
C VAL A 149 -5.87 -7.69 -1.32
N THR A 150 -5.52 -7.86 -0.05
CA THR A 150 -5.67 -9.12 0.69
C THR A 150 -6.27 -8.88 2.06
N GLU A 151 -6.85 -9.92 2.65
CA GLU A 151 -7.29 -9.96 4.04
C GLU A 151 -6.20 -10.54 4.93
N ALA A 152 -6.14 -10.02 6.15
CA ALA A 152 -5.29 -10.55 7.19
C ALA A 152 -5.94 -10.40 8.55
N SER A 153 -5.54 -11.27 9.47
CA SER A 153 -5.71 -11.00 10.88
C SER A 153 -4.43 -11.38 11.61
N VAL A 154 -3.77 -10.35 12.14
CA VAL A 154 -2.57 -10.52 12.96
C VAL A 154 -2.92 -11.31 14.23
N THR A 155 -4.12 -11.12 14.79
CA THR A 155 -4.58 -11.80 16.01
C THR A 155 -4.75 -13.30 15.78
N THR A 156 -5.25 -13.73 14.63
CA THR A 156 -5.44 -15.15 14.29
C THR A 156 -4.27 -15.74 13.50
N ALA A 157 -3.18 -14.98 13.35
CA ALA A 157 -1.99 -15.35 12.57
C ALA A 157 -2.27 -15.70 11.09
N GLN A 158 -3.36 -15.19 10.53
CA GLN A 158 -3.70 -15.33 9.11
C GLN A 158 -2.93 -14.30 8.28
N LEU A 159 -1.68 -14.63 7.95
CA LEU A 159 -0.73 -13.76 7.23
C LEU A 159 -0.10 -14.43 6.00
N ALA A 160 -0.64 -15.57 5.57
CA ALA A 160 -0.08 -16.38 4.47
C ALA A 160 0.11 -15.56 3.18
N ASP A 161 -0.89 -14.77 2.81
CA ASP A 161 -0.86 -13.93 1.60
C ASP A 161 0.19 -12.81 1.69
N VAL A 162 0.38 -12.24 2.89
CA VAL A 162 1.41 -11.22 3.14
C VAL A 162 2.79 -11.82 2.99
N TYR A 163 3.02 -13.02 3.54
CA TYR A 163 4.30 -13.73 3.37
C TYR A 163 4.55 -14.11 1.91
N GLN A 164 3.50 -14.53 1.19
CA GLN A 164 3.61 -14.87 -0.22
C GLN A 164 4.00 -13.64 -1.06
N PHE A 165 3.36 -12.49 -0.82
CA PHE A 165 3.73 -11.24 -1.47
C PHE A 165 5.20 -10.86 -1.22
N ILE A 166 5.65 -10.94 0.04
CA ILE A 166 7.04 -10.63 0.38
C ILE A 166 8.02 -11.56 -0.36
N ARG A 167 7.70 -12.85 -0.49
CA ARG A 167 8.53 -13.81 -1.23
C ARG A 167 8.63 -13.48 -2.71
N GLU A 168 7.52 -13.08 -3.35
CA GLU A 168 7.52 -12.66 -4.75
C GLU A 168 8.49 -11.49 -4.99
N GLN A 169 8.63 -10.57 -4.03
CA GLN A 169 9.53 -9.42 -4.15
C GLN A 169 11.01 -9.75 -3.89
N ILE A 170 11.33 -10.86 -3.21
CA ILE A 170 12.72 -11.27 -2.93
C ILE A 170 13.30 -12.15 -4.06
N GLY A 171 12.41 -12.89 -4.73
CA GLY A 171 12.72 -13.82 -5.81
C GLY A 171 12.84 -13.20 -7.19
N SER A 172 12.35 -11.96 -7.38
CA SER A 172 12.50 -11.18 -8.61
C SER A 172 13.84 -10.45 -8.68
#